data_AF-X0XN87-F1
#
_entry.id   AF-X0XN87-F1
#
_cell.length_a   1.000
_cell.length_b   1.000
_cell.length_c   1.000
_cell.angle_alpha   90.00
_cell.angle_beta   90.00
_cell.angle_gamma   90.00
#
_symmetry.space_group_name_H-M   'P 1'
#
loop_
_entity.id
_entity.type
_entity.pdbx_description
1 polymer ?
#
loop_
_entity_poly.entity_id
_entity_poly.type
_entity_poly.pdbx_seq_one_letter_code
_entity_poly.pdbx_strand_id
1 'polypeptide(L)'
;NKIFNKFQSIILKKHGVKINSIRIIKKRGLDLFNGHYEKISNSTNSDIFRNFLDLMQISLSGNLIAMYPEPNIFKFLRNSLSLLEGVRLSSIFAFIEELIPPFNVLVAAVSNQLSFGINLKKIETNKINSDIEVKLLPIEREDYDINSYGLLTNIKIAQQTFMVENVYNINFNVILEFLSELFENEIPFNKEILRLFFQKFLYGIRAYDLHWSMYPKPKTFSPLIRFLIRLLGIDLNLQK
;
A
#
# COMPACT_ATOMS: atom_id res chain seq x y z
N ASN A 1 17.72 23.42 -2.60
CA ASN A 1 16.79 24.59 -2.78
C ASN A 1 17.41 25.77 -3.52
N LYS A 2 18.56 26.33 -3.15
CA LYS A 2 19.14 27.52 -3.83
C LYS A 2 19.37 27.33 -5.35
N ILE A 3 19.86 26.16 -5.78
CA ILE A 3 20.08 25.84 -7.20
C ILE A 3 18.75 25.72 -7.96
N PHE A 4 17.76 25.02 -7.40
CA PHE A 4 16.42 24.91 -7.99
C PHE A 4 15.76 26.28 -8.17
N ASN A 5 15.80 27.15 -7.16
CA ASN A 5 15.24 28.51 -7.23
C ASN A 5 15.91 29.33 -8.34
N LYS A 6 17.23 29.17 -8.52
CA LYS A 6 17.97 29.81 -9.61
C LYS A 6 17.51 29.31 -10.99
N PHE A 7 17.37 28.00 -11.18
CA PHE A 7 16.83 27.41 -12.42
C PHE A 7 15.40 27.86 -12.70
N GLN A 8 14.53 27.80 -11.69
CA GLN A 8 13.14 28.23 -11.79
C GLN A 8 13.04 29.71 -12.19
N SER A 9 13.87 30.58 -11.59
CA SER A 9 13.92 32.00 -11.92
C SER A 9 14.35 32.25 -13.37
N ILE A 10 15.32 31.48 -13.88
CA ILE A 10 15.78 31.59 -15.28
C ILE A 10 14.67 31.16 -16.25
N ILE A 11 14.03 30.01 -16.00
CA ILE A 11 12.97 29.48 -16.85
C ILE A 11 11.76 30.42 -16.85
N LEU A 12 11.36 30.92 -15.69
CA LEU A 12 10.25 31.87 -15.56
C LEU A 12 10.53 33.16 -16.35
N LYS A 13 11.75 33.71 -16.24
CA LYS A 13 12.15 34.92 -16.99
C LYS A 13 12.19 34.70 -18.50
N LYS A 14 12.65 33.53 -18.97
CA LYS A 14 12.81 33.26 -20.40
C LYS A 14 11.53 32.79 -21.09
N HIS A 15 10.69 32.05 -20.38
CA HIS A 15 9.57 31.33 -20.98
C HIS A 15 8.20 31.67 -20.35
N GLY A 16 8.16 32.48 -19.28
CA GLY A 16 6.92 32.78 -18.56
C GLY A 16 6.32 31.57 -17.82
N VAL A 17 7.04 30.45 -17.72
CA VAL A 17 6.56 29.19 -17.12
C VAL A 17 7.19 28.97 -15.75
N LYS A 18 6.36 28.62 -14.77
CA LYS A 18 6.80 28.20 -13.44
C LYS A 18 6.91 26.67 -13.39
N ILE A 19 8.13 26.16 -13.18
CA ILE A 19 8.34 24.74 -12.91
C ILE A 19 8.13 24.44 -11.42
N ASN A 20 7.43 23.34 -11.12
CA ASN A 20 7.16 22.90 -9.75
C ASN A 20 8.22 21.94 -9.22
N SER A 21 8.89 21.21 -10.12
CA SER A 21 9.94 20.26 -9.77
C SER A 21 10.87 19.97 -10.93
N ILE A 22 12.12 19.60 -10.63
CA ILE A 22 13.07 19.00 -11.58
C ILE A 22 13.34 17.56 -11.15
N ARG A 23 13.20 16.61 -12.07
CA ARG A 23 13.61 15.21 -11.87
C ARG A 23 14.91 14.94 -12.62
N ILE A 24 15.85 14.29 -11.98
CA ILE A 24 17.12 13.85 -12.56
C ILE A 24 17.20 12.34 -12.38
N ILE A 25 17.32 11.63 -13.51
CA ILE A 25 17.49 10.18 -13.53
C ILE A 25 18.87 9.90 -14.11
N LYS A 26 19.74 9.23 -13.34
CA LYS A 26 21.05 8.80 -13.82
C LYS A 26 20.86 7.69 -14.86
N LYS A 27 21.75 7.63 -15.86
CA LYS A 27 21.73 6.59 -16.91
C LYS A 27 21.56 5.18 -16.34
N ARG A 28 22.35 4.83 -15.32
CA ARG A 28 22.24 3.55 -14.61
C ARG A 28 20.82 3.26 -14.09
N GLY A 29 20.09 4.28 -13.62
CA GLY A 29 18.70 4.13 -13.18
C GLY A 29 17.76 3.82 -14.34
N LEU A 30 17.94 4.49 -15.49
CA LEU A 30 17.20 4.18 -16.72
C LEU A 30 17.49 2.75 -17.21
N ASP A 31 18.76 2.35 -17.22
CA ASP A 31 19.17 1.00 -17.64
C ASP A 31 18.52 -0.07 -16.75
N LEU A 32 18.45 0.16 -15.44
CA LEU A 32 17.76 -0.73 -14.49
C LEU A 32 16.24 -0.81 -14.74
N PHE A 33 15.59 0.32 -15.01
CA PHE A 33 14.16 0.33 -15.33
C PHE A 33 13.84 -0.38 -16.63
N ASN A 34 14.65 -0.17 -17.67
CA ASN A 34 14.48 -0.85 -18.95
C ASN A 34 14.66 -2.37 -18.79
N GLY A 35 15.70 -2.79 -18.07
CA GLY A 35 15.93 -4.21 -17.80
C GLY A 35 14.84 -4.86 -16.94
N HIS A 36 14.12 -4.09 -16.12
CA HIS A 36 12.93 -4.58 -15.42
C HIS A 36 11.75 -4.75 -16.37
N TYR A 37 11.47 -3.73 -17.19
CA TYR A 37 10.37 -3.74 -18.14
C TYR A 37 10.45 -4.94 -19.09
N GLU A 38 11.64 -5.25 -19.60
CA GLU A 38 11.89 -6.43 -20.46
C GLU A 38 11.54 -7.76 -19.78
N LYS A 39 11.64 -7.84 -18.44
CA LYS A 39 11.35 -9.05 -17.68
C LYS A 39 9.88 -9.22 -17.33
N ILE A 40 9.09 -8.14 -17.35
CA ILE A 40 7.68 -8.16 -16.90
C ILE A 40 6.87 -9.21 -17.68
N SER A 41 7.05 -9.32 -19.00
CA SER A 41 6.23 -10.21 -19.84
C SER A 41 6.34 -11.69 -19.50
N ASN A 42 7.46 -12.10 -18.88
CA ASN A 42 7.77 -13.50 -18.58
C ASN A 42 7.87 -13.78 -17.07
N SER A 43 7.47 -12.83 -16.23
CA SER A 43 7.56 -12.92 -14.77
C SER A 43 6.19 -13.14 -14.14
N THR A 44 6.16 -13.79 -12.98
CA THR A 44 4.97 -13.83 -12.11
C THR A 44 4.70 -12.47 -11.47
N ASN A 45 3.52 -12.24 -10.92
CA ASN A 45 3.22 -10.98 -10.23
C ASN A 45 4.12 -10.77 -9.01
N SER A 46 4.37 -11.84 -8.26
CA SER A 46 5.30 -11.81 -7.13
C SER A 46 6.73 -11.51 -7.57
N ASP A 47 7.20 -12.06 -8.69
CA ASP A 47 8.51 -11.72 -9.26
C ASP A 47 8.57 -10.25 -9.70
N ILE A 48 7.51 -9.74 -10.34
CA ILE A 48 7.42 -8.32 -10.72
C ILE A 48 7.52 -7.44 -9.47
N PHE A 49 6.78 -7.76 -8.41
CA PHE A 49 6.78 -6.98 -7.18
C PHE A 49 8.13 -7.04 -6.44
N ARG A 50 8.75 -8.22 -6.33
CA ARG A 50 10.09 -8.39 -5.74
C ARG A 50 11.13 -7.57 -6.49
N ASN A 51 11.13 -7.66 -7.83
CA ASN A 51 12.04 -6.88 -8.67
C ASN A 51 11.79 -5.37 -8.54
N PHE A 52 10.54 -4.94 -8.46
CA PHE A 52 10.19 -3.53 -8.24
C PHE A 52 10.72 -3.02 -6.90
N LEU A 53 10.58 -3.80 -5.82
CA LEU A 53 11.11 -3.46 -4.50
C LEU A 53 12.64 -3.33 -4.50
N ASP A 54 13.34 -4.24 -5.18
CA ASP A 54 14.80 -4.17 -5.34
C ASP A 54 15.22 -2.93 -6.12
N LEU A 55 14.53 -2.61 -7.23
CA LEU A 55 14.79 -1.41 -8.02
C LEU A 55 14.58 -0.14 -7.22
N MET A 56 13.50 -0.08 -6.45
CA MET A 56 13.21 1.04 -5.55
C MET A 56 14.34 1.22 -4.54
N GLN A 57 14.77 0.14 -3.88
CA GLN A 57 15.85 0.17 -2.90
C GLN A 57 17.19 0.59 -3.53
N ILE A 58 17.58 -0.01 -4.66
CA ILE A 58 18.81 0.34 -5.39
C ILE A 58 18.77 1.81 -5.86
N SER A 59 17.63 2.25 -6.38
CA SER A 59 17.47 3.60 -6.92
C SER A 59 17.55 4.68 -5.85
N LEU A 60 16.93 4.45 -4.70
CA LEU A 60 16.93 5.38 -3.57
C LEU A 60 18.28 5.40 -2.85
N SER A 61 18.89 4.25 -2.58
CA SER A 61 20.19 4.16 -1.91
C SER A 61 21.34 4.64 -2.81
N GLY A 62 21.27 4.39 -4.12
CA GLY A 62 22.27 4.84 -5.09
C GLY A 62 22.09 6.30 -5.55
N ASN A 63 21.08 7.01 -5.06
CA ASN A 63 20.64 8.32 -5.56
C ASN A 63 20.55 8.32 -7.10
N LEU A 64 19.97 7.27 -7.69
CA LEU A 64 19.80 7.14 -9.14
C LEU A 64 18.66 8.02 -9.66
N ILE A 65 17.73 8.35 -8.79
CA ILE A 65 16.62 9.25 -9.04
C ILE A 65 16.67 10.35 -7.99
N ALA A 66 16.72 11.59 -8.44
CA ALA A 66 16.64 12.76 -7.58
C ALA A 66 15.52 13.67 -8.08
N MET A 67 14.79 14.29 -7.15
CA MET A 67 13.75 15.26 -7.44
C MET A 67 13.99 16.51 -6.60
N TYR A 68 13.83 17.68 -7.20
CA TYR A 68 14.06 18.98 -6.55
C TYR A 68 12.85 19.90 -6.71
N PRO A 69 12.28 20.45 -5.63
CA PRO A 69 12.57 20.11 -4.23
C PRO A 69 12.30 18.62 -3.95
N GLU A 70 13.02 18.07 -2.98
CA GLU A 70 12.89 16.65 -2.62
C GLU A 70 11.52 16.41 -1.98
N PRO A 71 10.67 15.52 -2.54
CA PRO A 71 9.38 15.21 -1.96
C PRO A 71 9.53 14.54 -0.60
N ASN A 72 8.60 14.84 0.32
CA ASN A 72 8.56 14.22 1.65
C ASN A 72 8.55 12.68 1.59
N ILE A 73 7.82 12.10 0.64
CA ILE A 73 7.83 10.65 0.41
C ILE A 73 9.21 10.10 0.03
N PHE A 74 10.03 10.85 -0.73
CA PHE A 74 11.39 10.42 -1.07
C PHE A 74 12.30 10.46 0.17
N LYS A 75 12.19 11.53 0.97
CA LYS A 75 12.91 11.66 2.25
C LYS A 75 12.51 10.52 3.21
N PHE A 76 11.21 10.27 3.35
CA PHE A 76 10.65 9.18 4.13
C PHE A 76 11.22 7.84 3.69
N LEU A 77 11.08 7.47 2.40
CA LEU A 77 11.53 6.17 1.90
C LEU A 77 13.05 5.97 2.06
N ARG A 78 13.87 7.01 1.80
CA ARG A 78 15.32 6.91 2.00
C ARG A 78 15.67 6.70 3.47
N ASN A 79 15.03 7.42 4.37
CA ASN A 79 15.25 7.26 5.81
C ASN A 79 14.78 5.88 6.30
N SER A 80 13.61 5.41 5.86
CA SER A 80 13.12 4.07 6.18
C SER A 80 14.08 2.98 5.70
N LEU A 81 14.61 3.10 4.48
CA LEU A 81 15.60 2.15 3.95
C LEU A 81 16.90 2.13 4.77
N SER A 82 17.34 3.29 5.28
CA SER A 82 18.53 3.35 6.14
C SER A 82 18.35 2.61 7.47
N LEU A 83 17.12 2.58 8.01
CA LEU A 83 16.78 1.85 9.24
C LEU A 83 16.77 0.33 9.06
N LEU A 84 16.66 -0.16 7.81
CA LEU A 84 16.67 -1.58 7.52
C LEU A 84 18.09 -2.17 7.48
N GLU A 85 19.14 -1.37 7.70
CA GLU A 85 20.54 -1.83 7.81
C GLU A 85 20.99 -2.77 6.67
N GLY A 86 20.48 -2.54 5.44
CA GLY A 86 20.84 -3.34 4.27
C GLY A 86 19.97 -4.58 4.02
N VAL A 87 18.95 -4.83 4.85
CA VAL A 87 17.93 -5.84 4.56
C VAL A 87 17.23 -5.47 3.24
N ARG A 88 17.08 -6.46 2.36
CA ARG A 88 16.43 -6.29 1.05
C ARG A 88 14.91 -6.31 1.19
N LEU A 89 14.24 -5.32 0.62
CA LEU A 89 12.78 -5.24 0.60
C LEU A 89 12.15 -6.46 -0.09
N SER A 90 12.79 -6.96 -1.16
CA SER A 90 12.36 -8.19 -1.84
C SER A 90 12.39 -9.41 -0.91
N SER A 91 13.39 -9.52 -0.03
CA SER A 91 13.49 -10.61 0.95
C SER A 91 12.43 -10.50 2.04
N ILE A 92 12.14 -9.28 2.52
CA ILE A 92 11.03 -9.05 3.47
C ILE A 92 9.70 -9.46 2.82
N PHE A 93 9.47 -9.07 1.57
CA PHE A 93 8.26 -9.44 0.86
C PHE A 93 8.17 -10.95 0.64
N ALA A 94 9.23 -11.62 0.20
CA ALA A 94 9.24 -13.06 0.00
C ALA A 94 8.91 -13.82 1.31
N PHE A 95 9.47 -13.35 2.44
CA PHE A 95 9.15 -13.89 3.76
C PHE A 95 7.68 -13.69 4.14
N ILE A 96 7.14 -12.48 3.97
CA ILE A 96 5.73 -12.19 4.26
C ILE A 96 4.82 -13.03 3.36
N GLU A 97 5.14 -13.11 2.07
CA GLU A 97 4.40 -13.89 1.09
C GLU A 97 4.35 -15.36 1.49
N GLU A 98 5.47 -15.95 1.92
CA GLU A 98 5.53 -17.35 2.37
C GLU A 98 4.64 -17.62 3.60
N LEU A 99 4.55 -16.65 4.52
CA LEU A 99 3.74 -16.78 5.74
C LEU A 99 2.24 -16.61 5.52
N ILE A 100 1.82 -15.92 4.46
CA ILE A 100 0.40 -15.65 4.23
C ILE A 100 -0.28 -16.92 3.66
N PRO A 101 -1.35 -17.45 4.28
CA PRO A 101 -2.08 -18.59 3.73
C PRO A 101 -2.77 -18.24 2.40
N PRO A 102 -3.27 -19.21 1.62
CA PRO A 102 -4.12 -18.93 0.47
C PRO A 102 -5.31 -18.03 0.85
N PHE A 103 -5.65 -17.11 -0.04
CA PHE A 103 -6.77 -16.19 0.18
C PHE A 103 -7.36 -15.74 -1.16
N ASN A 104 -8.64 -15.34 -1.16
CA ASN A 104 -9.27 -14.66 -2.28
C ASN A 104 -10.13 -13.50 -1.79
N VAL A 105 -9.60 -12.28 -1.91
CA VAL A 105 -10.19 -11.09 -1.28
C VAL A 105 -10.43 -10.00 -2.31
N LEU A 106 -11.48 -9.20 -2.12
CA LEU A 106 -11.71 -7.97 -2.84
C LEU A 106 -11.48 -6.79 -1.90
N VAL A 107 -10.53 -5.92 -2.23
CA VAL A 107 -10.35 -4.63 -1.58
C VAL A 107 -11.08 -3.57 -2.39
N ALA A 108 -12.24 -3.13 -1.92
CA ALA A 108 -13.05 -2.11 -2.56
C ALA A 108 -12.67 -0.71 -2.03
N ALA A 109 -11.82 0.02 -2.75
CA ALA A 109 -11.46 1.39 -2.42
C ALA A 109 -12.53 2.36 -2.93
N VAL A 110 -13.16 3.10 -2.02
CA VAL A 110 -14.31 3.96 -2.32
C VAL A 110 -14.04 5.38 -1.85
N SER A 111 -14.34 6.34 -2.73
CA SER A 111 -14.36 7.77 -2.43
C SER A 111 -15.42 8.47 -3.28
N ASN A 112 -15.71 9.72 -2.95
CA ASN A 112 -16.67 10.54 -3.70
C ASN A 112 -16.22 10.85 -5.15
N GLN A 113 -14.94 10.62 -5.49
CA GLN A 113 -14.37 10.97 -6.80
C GLN A 113 -13.88 9.75 -7.59
N LEU A 114 -13.58 8.64 -6.91
CA LEU A 114 -13.00 7.46 -7.51
C LEU A 114 -13.38 6.23 -6.69
N SER A 115 -13.92 5.21 -7.35
CA SER A 115 -14.25 3.92 -6.76
C SER A 115 -13.70 2.77 -7.61
N PHE A 116 -12.89 1.91 -7.00
CA PHE A 116 -12.30 0.75 -7.69
C PHE A 116 -12.04 -0.40 -6.73
N GLY A 117 -12.02 -1.61 -7.29
CA GLY A 117 -11.79 -2.85 -6.57
C GLY A 117 -10.44 -3.42 -6.95
N ILE A 118 -9.74 -3.97 -5.97
CA ILE A 118 -8.55 -4.77 -6.19
C ILE A 118 -8.88 -6.18 -5.70
N ASN A 119 -9.06 -7.11 -6.62
CA ASN A 119 -9.08 -8.52 -6.27
C ASN A 119 -7.65 -8.99 -6.08
N LEU A 120 -7.35 -9.51 -4.89
CA LEU A 120 -6.09 -10.11 -4.52
C LEU A 120 -6.35 -11.59 -4.23
N LYS A 121 -5.65 -12.47 -4.93
CA LYS A 121 -5.83 -13.91 -4.78
C LYS A 121 -4.48 -14.62 -4.70
N LYS A 122 -4.26 -15.36 -3.62
CA LYS A 122 -3.14 -16.28 -3.50
C LYS A 122 -3.66 -17.71 -3.62
N ILE A 123 -3.22 -18.43 -4.64
CA ILE A 123 -3.59 -19.84 -4.86
C ILE A 123 -2.41 -20.71 -4.43
N GLU A 124 -2.68 -21.70 -3.57
CA GLU A 124 -1.75 -22.82 -3.38
C GLU A 124 -1.73 -23.63 -4.67
N THR A 125 -0.66 -23.48 -5.46
CA THR A 125 -0.40 -24.45 -6.53
C THR A 125 0.40 -25.60 -5.93
N ASN A 126 0.18 -26.82 -6.41
CA ASN A 126 0.97 -28.01 -6.03
C ASN A 126 2.46 -27.90 -6.40
N LYS A 127 2.91 -26.76 -6.93
CA LYS A 127 4.28 -26.43 -7.23
C LYS A 127 4.75 -25.36 -6.24
N ILE A 128 6.05 -25.41 -5.96
CA ILE A 128 6.84 -24.59 -5.02
C ILE A 128 6.62 -23.05 -5.15
N ASN A 129 5.83 -22.57 -6.11
CA ASN A 129 5.60 -21.16 -6.37
C ASN A 129 4.10 -20.82 -6.22
N SER A 130 3.67 -20.47 -5.00
CA SER A 130 2.44 -19.70 -4.83
C SER A 130 2.68 -18.29 -5.40
N ASP A 131 1.81 -17.80 -6.26
CA ASP A 131 1.84 -16.43 -6.79
C ASP A 131 0.64 -15.64 -6.23
N ILE A 132 0.77 -14.31 -6.21
CA ILE A 132 -0.32 -13.40 -5.85
C ILE A 132 -0.91 -12.82 -7.13
N GLU A 133 -2.10 -13.28 -7.50
CA GLU A 133 -2.90 -12.64 -8.55
C GLU A 133 -3.44 -11.30 -8.06
N VAL A 134 -3.24 -10.25 -8.86
CA VAL A 134 -3.79 -8.91 -8.63
C VAL A 134 -4.64 -8.53 -9.83
N LYS A 135 -5.92 -8.21 -9.62
CA LYS A 135 -6.84 -7.76 -10.68
C LYS A 135 -7.54 -6.48 -10.25
N LEU A 136 -7.43 -5.43 -11.07
CA LEU A 136 -8.19 -4.21 -10.91
C LEU A 136 -9.59 -4.40 -11.48
N LEU A 137 -10.62 -4.02 -10.72
CA LEU A 137 -12.02 -4.21 -11.06
C LEU A 137 -12.76 -2.87 -10.96
N PRO A 138 -13.59 -2.51 -11.93
CA PRO A 138 -14.50 -1.38 -11.77
C PRO A 138 -15.58 -1.74 -10.74
N ILE A 139 -15.82 -0.87 -9.77
CA ILE A 139 -16.84 -1.07 -8.72
C ILE A 139 -18.15 -0.36 -9.05
N GLU A 140 -18.11 0.67 -9.91
CA GLU A 140 -19.30 1.32 -10.43
C GLU A 140 -20.02 0.37 -11.41
N ARG A 141 -20.86 -0.50 -10.85
CA ARG A 141 -21.90 -1.23 -11.58
C ARG A 141 -23.24 -0.83 -10.97
N GLU A 142 -24.27 -0.76 -11.80
CA GLU A 142 -25.65 -0.37 -11.43
C GLU A 142 -26.20 -1.14 -10.21
N ASP A 143 -25.61 -2.30 -9.89
CA ASP A 143 -26.04 -3.23 -8.84
C ASP A 143 -25.37 -3.00 -7.46
N TYR A 144 -24.44 -2.04 -7.31
CA TYR A 144 -23.66 -1.88 -6.08
C TYR A 144 -23.55 -0.42 -5.63
N ASP A 145 -24.52 0.02 -4.81
CA ASP A 145 -24.48 1.31 -4.12
C ASP A 145 -23.84 1.18 -2.72
N ILE A 146 -22.58 1.57 -2.61
CA ILE A 146 -21.82 1.57 -1.34
C ILE A 146 -22.38 2.57 -0.32
N ASN A 147 -23.12 3.59 -0.77
CA ASN A 147 -23.70 4.61 0.11
C ASN A 147 -25.03 4.17 0.73
N SER A 148 -25.61 3.06 0.27
CA SER A 148 -26.85 2.53 0.80
C SER A 148 -26.61 1.90 2.17
N TYR A 149 -27.45 2.25 3.15
CA TYR A 149 -27.38 1.88 4.57
C TYR A 149 -27.45 0.36 4.86
N GLY A 150 -27.36 -0.52 3.85
CA GLY A 150 -27.40 -1.98 3.91
C GLY A 150 -26.03 -2.66 3.70
N LEU A 151 -24.99 -2.22 4.42
CA LEU A 151 -23.59 -2.66 4.25
C LEU A 151 -23.38 -4.20 4.22
N LEU A 152 -24.09 -4.96 5.05
CA LEU A 152 -24.00 -6.43 5.08
C LEU A 152 -24.61 -7.11 3.85
N THR A 153 -25.73 -6.57 3.33
CA THR A 153 -26.37 -7.06 2.11
C THR A 153 -25.46 -6.78 0.91
N ASN A 154 -24.83 -5.61 0.89
CA ASN A 154 -23.87 -5.20 -0.14
C ASN A 154 -22.63 -6.09 -0.14
N ILE A 155 -22.06 -6.43 1.03
CA ILE A 155 -20.90 -7.35 1.13
C ILE A 155 -21.21 -8.73 0.55
N LYS A 156 -22.36 -9.33 0.88
CA LYS A 156 -22.75 -10.65 0.34
C LYS A 156 -22.96 -10.63 -1.17
N ILE A 157 -23.59 -9.57 -1.68
CA ILE A 157 -23.74 -9.35 -3.13
C ILE A 157 -22.35 -9.25 -3.77
N ALA A 158 -21.44 -8.44 -3.22
CA ALA A 158 -20.08 -8.32 -3.73
C ALA A 158 -19.29 -9.63 -3.69
N GLN A 159 -19.40 -10.42 -2.62
CA GLN A 159 -18.79 -11.76 -2.54
C GLN A 159 -19.27 -12.67 -3.67
N GLN A 160 -20.58 -12.67 -3.95
CA GLN A 160 -21.19 -13.47 -5.01
C GLN A 160 -20.81 -12.96 -6.41
N THR A 161 -20.94 -11.65 -6.65
CA THR A 161 -20.68 -11.02 -7.96
C THR A 161 -19.22 -11.14 -8.37
N PHE A 162 -18.29 -10.97 -7.43
CA PHE A 162 -16.86 -11.02 -7.71
C PHE A 162 -16.23 -12.39 -7.41
N MET A 163 -17.01 -13.36 -6.93
CA MET A 163 -16.56 -14.72 -6.57
C MET A 163 -15.36 -14.68 -5.61
N VAL A 164 -15.47 -13.88 -4.54
CA VAL A 164 -14.43 -13.71 -3.52
C VAL A 164 -14.90 -14.22 -2.17
N GLU A 165 -13.97 -14.67 -1.34
CA GLU A 165 -14.27 -15.15 0.02
C GLU A 165 -14.58 -13.98 0.94
N ASN A 166 -13.79 -12.91 0.86
CA ASN A 166 -13.93 -11.75 1.73
C ASN A 166 -13.91 -10.45 0.91
N VAL A 167 -14.71 -9.47 1.35
CA VAL A 167 -14.73 -8.13 0.77
C VAL A 167 -14.34 -7.15 1.87
N TYR A 168 -13.20 -6.50 1.69
CA TYR A 168 -12.77 -5.38 2.50
C TYR A 168 -13.06 -4.13 1.70
N ASN A 169 -14.12 -3.42 2.06
CA ASN A 169 -14.25 -2.07 1.54
C ASN A 169 -13.14 -1.22 2.23
N ILE A 170 -12.65 -0.15 1.64
CA ILE A 170 -11.76 0.83 2.31
C ILE A 170 -12.16 2.24 1.92
N ASN A 171 -12.31 3.12 2.91
CA ASN A 171 -12.44 4.55 2.66
C ASN A 171 -11.08 5.08 2.16
N PHE A 172 -11.00 5.32 0.86
CA PHE A 172 -9.75 5.68 0.21
C PHE A 172 -9.22 7.02 0.69
N ASN A 173 -10.10 7.98 1.02
CA ASN A 173 -9.69 9.28 1.55
C ASN A 173 -8.95 9.14 2.89
N VAL A 174 -9.43 8.26 3.78
CA VAL A 174 -8.78 8.01 5.09
C VAL A 174 -7.39 7.40 4.91
N ILE A 175 -7.22 6.48 3.94
CA ILE A 175 -5.88 5.96 3.61
C ILE A 175 -4.98 7.08 3.11
N LEU A 176 -5.46 7.91 2.17
CA LEU A 176 -4.66 8.98 1.59
C LEU A 176 -4.22 10.01 2.64
N GLU A 177 -5.12 10.40 3.54
CA GLU A 177 -4.81 11.27 4.67
C GLU A 177 -3.74 10.63 5.58
N PHE A 178 -3.92 9.37 5.96
CA PHE A 178 -2.94 8.64 6.75
C PHE A 178 -1.56 8.58 6.08
N LEU A 179 -1.50 8.26 4.79
CA LEU A 179 -0.24 8.20 4.04
C LEU A 179 0.41 9.58 3.92
N SER A 180 -0.37 10.64 3.69
CA SER A 180 0.15 12.01 3.62
C SER A 180 0.80 12.41 4.94
N GLU A 181 0.10 12.21 6.05
CA GLU A 181 0.65 12.48 7.38
C GLU A 181 1.90 11.63 7.66
N LEU A 182 1.88 10.34 7.30
CA LEU A 182 3.02 9.45 7.49
C LEU A 182 4.27 9.96 6.76
N PHE A 183 4.12 10.41 5.52
CA PHE A 183 5.24 10.91 4.72
C PHE A 183 5.74 12.27 5.17
N GLU A 184 4.88 13.11 5.75
CA GLU A 184 5.23 14.44 6.25
C GLU A 184 6.02 14.40 7.56
N ASN A 185 5.90 13.32 8.34
CA ASN A 185 6.59 13.20 9.62
C ASN A 185 8.07 12.80 9.47
N GLU A 186 8.91 13.29 10.39
CA GLU A 186 10.33 12.96 10.40
C GLU A 186 10.60 11.56 10.98
N ILE A 187 11.53 10.84 10.35
CA ILE A 187 12.02 9.53 10.80
C ILE A 187 13.35 9.73 11.54
N PRO A 188 13.60 9.05 12.68
CA PRO A 188 12.73 8.03 13.31
C PRO A 188 11.55 8.65 14.06
N PHE A 189 10.41 7.97 14.02
CA PHE A 189 9.23 8.42 14.75
C PHE A 189 9.45 8.36 16.26
N ASN A 190 9.04 9.42 16.97
CA ASN A 190 8.94 9.34 18.41
C ASN A 190 7.80 8.39 18.82
N LYS A 191 7.81 7.94 20.08
CA LYS A 191 6.85 6.94 20.59
C LYS A 191 5.39 7.42 20.50
N GLU A 192 5.15 8.72 20.67
CA GLU A 192 3.80 9.30 20.67
C GLU A 192 3.21 9.36 19.26
N ILE A 193 4.00 9.81 18.29
CA ILE A 193 3.69 9.82 16.86
C ILE A 193 3.45 8.39 16.38
N LEU A 194 4.32 7.44 16.76
CA LEU A 194 4.14 6.04 16.42
C LEU A 194 2.83 5.48 16.98
N ARG A 195 2.51 5.79 18.25
CA ARG A 195 1.24 5.40 18.86
C ARG A 195 0.04 5.99 18.12
N LEU A 196 0.11 7.26 17.74
CA LEU A 196 -0.94 7.96 17.01
C LEU A 196 -1.13 7.38 15.61
N PHE A 197 -0.04 7.04 14.90
CA PHE A 197 -0.12 6.34 13.61
C PHE A 197 -0.76 4.97 13.74
N PHE A 198 -0.36 4.15 14.71
CA PHE A 198 -1.02 2.88 14.95
C PHE A 198 -2.51 3.06 15.25
N GLN A 199 -2.89 4.06 16.06
CA GLN A 199 -4.29 4.37 16.34
C GLN A 199 -5.06 4.78 15.08
N LYS A 200 -4.50 5.65 14.24
CA LYS A 200 -5.12 6.08 12.98
C LYS A 200 -5.23 4.94 11.97
N PHE A 201 -4.19 4.14 11.83
CA PHE A 201 -4.20 2.93 10.99
C PHE A 201 -5.29 1.96 11.45
N LEU A 202 -5.34 1.66 12.75
CA LEU A 202 -6.38 0.83 13.34
C LEU A 202 -7.77 1.44 13.22
N TYR A 203 -7.91 2.76 13.30
CA TYR A 203 -9.18 3.47 13.10
C TYR A 203 -9.65 3.41 11.65
N GLY A 204 -8.75 3.59 10.67
CA GLY A 204 -9.06 3.41 9.26
C GLY A 204 -9.54 1.99 8.95
N ILE A 205 -8.96 0.99 9.62
CA ILE A 205 -9.43 -0.40 9.56
C ILE A 205 -10.73 -0.61 10.35
N ARG A 206 -10.95 0.13 11.45
CA ARG A 206 -12.16 0.06 12.29
C ARG A 206 -13.42 0.52 11.56
N ALA A 207 -13.29 1.33 10.52
CA ALA A 207 -14.40 1.69 9.64
C ALA A 207 -15.02 0.47 8.95
N TYR A 208 -14.38 -0.71 9.00
CA TYR A 208 -14.76 -1.87 8.20
C TYR A 208 -15.61 -2.95 8.80
N ASP A 209 -15.92 -2.96 10.10
CA ASP A 209 -16.90 -3.95 10.57
C ASP A 209 -17.44 -3.67 11.98
N LEU A 210 -18.75 -3.90 12.13
CA LEU A 210 -19.46 -4.12 13.40
C LEU A 210 -18.81 -5.21 14.29
N HIS A 211 -17.84 -5.97 13.79
CA HIS A 211 -17.13 -7.03 14.50
C HIS A 211 -16.08 -6.56 15.52
N TRP A 212 -15.86 -5.24 15.65
CA TRP A 212 -15.06 -4.68 16.75
C TRP A 212 -15.90 -4.32 17.98
N SER A 213 -17.21 -4.14 17.84
CA SER A 213 -18.17 -4.09 18.95
C SER A 213 -18.77 -5.47 19.20
N MET A 214 -17.92 -6.49 19.38
CA MET A 214 -18.40 -7.78 19.90
C MET A 214 -18.61 -7.66 21.41
N TYR A 215 -19.81 -8.04 21.85
CA TYR A 215 -20.12 -8.26 23.25
C TYR A 215 -20.24 -9.78 23.48
N PRO A 216 -19.56 -10.35 24.48
CA PRO A 216 -18.67 -9.69 25.44
C PRO A 216 -17.34 -9.26 24.82
N LYS A 217 -16.69 -8.26 25.45
CA LYS A 217 -15.40 -7.75 24.99
C LYS A 217 -14.33 -8.87 25.09
N PRO A 218 -13.59 -9.16 24.02
CA PRO A 218 -12.54 -10.17 24.04
C PRO A 218 -11.34 -9.73 24.87
N LYS A 219 -10.64 -10.70 25.48
CA LYS A 219 -9.53 -10.47 26.43
C LYS A 219 -8.29 -9.82 25.83
N THR A 220 -8.08 -9.88 24.52
CA THR A 220 -6.87 -9.34 23.88
C THR A 220 -6.96 -7.82 23.73
N PHE A 221 -6.26 -7.10 24.62
CA PHE A 221 -6.26 -5.64 24.74
C PHE A 221 -5.47 -4.88 23.65
N SER A 222 -4.91 -5.58 22.66
CA SER A 222 -4.17 -4.95 21.56
C SER A 222 -4.91 -5.12 20.23
N PRO A 223 -5.54 -4.04 19.72
CA PRO A 223 -6.16 -4.03 18.40
C PRO A 223 -5.22 -4.50 17.28
N LEU A 224 -3.93 -4.16 17.35
CA LEU A 224 -2.94 -4.57 16.33
C LEU A 224 -2.77 -6.09 16.27
N ILE A 225 -2.65 -6.74 17.43
CA ILE A 225 -2.48 -8.20 17.49
C ILE A 225 -3.73 -8.89 16.96
N ARG A 226 -4.92 -8.38 17.31
CA ARG A 226 -6.18 -8.95 16.82
C ARG A 226 -6.35 -8.77 15.31
N PHE A 227 -5.94 -7.63 14.77
CA PHE A 227 -5.89 -7.39 13.32
C PHE A 227 -4.96 -8.39 12.62
N LEU A 228 -3.73 -8.55 13.10
CA LEU A 228 -2.76 -9.46 12.49
C LEU A 228 -3.23 -10.92 12.53
N ILE A 229 -3.80 -11.37 13.65
CA ILE A 229 -4.33 -12.73 13.79
C ILE A 229 -5.51 -12.95 12.82
N ARG A 230 -6.40 -11.97 12.66
CA ARG A 230 -7.53 -12.04 11.70
C ARG A 230 -7.11 -11.94 10.25
N LEU A 231 -6.10 -11.14 9.93
CA LEU A 231 -5.50 -11.06 8.59
C LEU A 231 -4.98 -12.45 8.15
N LEU A 232 -4.50 -13.25 9.11
CA LEU A 232 -4.03 -14.62 8.89
C LEU A 232 -5.17 -15.67 8.88
N GLY A 233 -6.44 -15.25 8.86
CA GLY A 233 -7.61 -16.14 8.82
C GLY A 233 -7.91 -16.86 10.14
N ILE A 234 -7.23 -16.49 11.23
CA ILE A 234 -7.42 -17.11 12.54
C ILE A 234 -8.45 -16.28 13.32
N ASP A 235 -9.66 -16.81 13.56
CA ASP A 235 -10.64 -16.16 14.46
C ASP A 235 -10.57 -16.78 15.87
N LEU A 236 -9.54 -16.40 16.62
CA LEU A 236 -9.43 -16.78 18.04
C LEU A 236 -10.32 -15.87 18.89
N ASN A 237 -11.59 -16.25 19.04
CA ASN A 237 -12.42 -15.76 20.15
C ASN A 237 -12.08 -16.54 21.42
N LEU A 238 -10.99 -16.16 22.10
CA LEU A 238 -10.65 -16.72 23.41
C LEU A 238 -11.72 -16.31 24.44
N GLN A 239 -12.63 -17.23 24.74
CA GLN A 239 -13.70 -17.07 25.73
C GLN A 239 -13.13 -17.02 27.17
N LYS A 240 -13.67 -16.10 27.98
CA LYS A 240 -14.22 -16.38 29.31
C LYS A 240 -15.44 -15.51 29.50
#